data_AF-A0A8T5AJH9-F1
#
_entry.id   AF-A0A8T5AJH9-F1
#
_cell.length_a   1.000
_cell.length_b   1.000
_cell.length_c   1.000
_cell.angle_alpha   90.00
_cell.angle_beta   90.00
_cell.angle_gamma   90.00
#
_symmetry.space_group_name_H-M   'P 1'
#
loop_
_entity.id
_entity.type
_entity.pdbx_description
1 polymer ?
#
loop_
_entity_poly.entity_id
_entity_poly.type
_entity_poly.pdbx_seq_one_letter_code
_entity_poly.pdbx_strand_id
1 'polypeptide(L)' 'MKVSVIAPVGTSPPVVTEFIQYVEGFLDKRVTDLTVIATREPMVLEGVELIAAALRRRYPHVHLHVVELPFSDIG' A
#
# COMPACT_ATOMS: atom_id res chain seq x y z
N MET A 1 16.97 10.69 4.83
CA MET A 1 16.67 9.42 5.53
C MET A 1 15.58 8.71 4.74
N LYS A 2 15.71 7.41 4.44
CA LYS A 2 14.72 6.66 3.65
C LYS A 2 13.67 6.06 4.59
N VAL A 3 12.39 6.25 4.32
CA VAL A 3 11.28 5.64 5.09
C VAL A 3 10.48 4.76 4.15
N SER A 4 10.48 3.46 4.42
CA SER A 4 9.75 2.47 3.65
C SER A 4 8.66 1.85 4.50
N VAL A 5 7.48 1.69 3.91
CA VAL A 5 6.33 1.03 4.51
C VAL A 5 6.17 -0.33 3.86
N ILE A 6 5.90 -1.36 4.67
CA ILE A 6 5.54 -2.69 4.20
C ILE A 6 4.12 -2.97 4.71
N ALA A 7 3.21 -3.28 3.79
CA ALA A 7 1.80 -3.49 4.09
C ALA A 7 1.31 -4.79 3.47
N PRO A 8 1.04 -5.85 4.26
CA PRO A 8 0.18 -6.93 3.81
C PRO A 8 -1.23 -6.39 3.62
N VAL A 9 -1.82 -6.64 2.46
CA VAL A 9 -3.17 -6.18 2.11
C VAL A 9 -4.10 -7.37 1.94
N GLY A 10 -5.27 -7.26 2.56
CA GLY A 10 -6.44 -8.09 2.27
C GLY A 10 -7.50 -7.25 1.58
N THR A 11 -8.76 -7.49 1.94
CA THR A 11 -9.95 -6.90 1.29
C THR A 11 -10.24 -5.45 1.69
N SER A 12 -9.35 -4.81 2.47
CA SER A 12 -9.49 -3.43 2.97
C SER A 12 -8.35 -2.51 2.50
N PRO A 13 -8.32 -2.11 1.22
CA PRO A 13 -7.24 -1.31 0.63
C PRO A 13 -7.00 0.09 1.25
N PRO A 14 -8.03 0.84 1.71
CA PRO A 14 -7.84 2.20 2.21
C PRO A 14 -6.93 2.33 3.44
N VAL A 15 -6.72 1.25 4.20
CA VAL A 15 -5.90 1.26 5.42
C VAL A 15 -4.47 1.72 5.13
N VAL A 16 -3.93 1.41 3.94
CA VAL A 16 -2.56 1.75 3.57
C VAL A 16 -2.39 3.25 3.34
N THR A 17 -3.36 3.91 2.72
CA THR A 17 -3.29 5.36 2.45
C THR A 17 -3.43 6.18 3.72
N GLU A 18 -4.26 5.73 4.67
CA GLU A 18 -4.40 6.38 5.98
C GLU A 18 -3.12 6.25 6.80
N PHE A 19 -2.44 5.11 6.72
CA PHE A 19 -1.15 4.95 7.38
C PHE A 19 -0.08 5.90 6.82
N ILE A 20 -0.01 6.09 5.51
CA ILE A 20 0.91 7.07 4.90
C ILE A 20 0.58 8.48 5.38
N GLN A 21 -0.70 8.84 5.43
CA GLN A 21 -1.15 10.13 5.98
C GLN A 21 -0.69 10.33 7.42
N TYR A 22 -0.79 9.30 8.26
CA TYR A 22 -0.30 9.35 9.63
C TYR A 22 1.22 9.54 9.70
N VAL A 23 1.99 8.79 8.90
CA VAL A 23 3.46 8.88 8.92
C VAL A 23 3.94 10.25 8.44
N GLU A 24 3.38 10.77 7.36
CA GLU A 24 3.80 12.07 6.83
C GLU A 24 3.24 13.25 7.63
N GLY A 25 1.98 13.16 8.09
CA GLY A 25 1.31 14.27 8.76
C GLY A 25 1.54 14.35 10.27
N PHE A 26 1.57 13.20 10.97
CA PHE A 26 1.68 13.17 12.42
C PHE A 26 3.10 12.88 12.89
N LEU A 27 3.81 11.96 12.22
CA LEU A 27 5.20 11.63 12.59
C LEU A 27 6.24 12.54 11.92
N ASP A 28 5.81 13.45 11.04
CA ASP A 28 6.67 14.35 10.25
C ASP A 28 7.81 13.60 9.53
N LYS A 29 7.49 12.40 9.01
CA LYS A 29 8.41 11.54 8.27
C LYS A 29 7.94 11.37 6.85
N ARG A 30 8.79 11.69 5.88
CA ARG A 30 8.47 11.50 4.46
C ARG A 30 8.63 10.05 4.03
N VAL A 31 7.54 9.42 3.60
CA VAL A 31 7.56 8.06 3.02
C VAL A 31 8.11 8.14 1.61
N THR A 32 9.01 7.23 1.24
CA THR A 32 9.59 7.17 -0.11
C THR A 32 9.17 5.92 -0.86
N ASP A 33 8.85 4.84 -0.15
CA ASP A 33 8.54 3.54 -0.75
C ASP A 33 7.41 2.86 0.02
N LEU A 34 6.49 2.26 -0.72
CA LEU A 34 5.47 1.35 -0.21
C LEU A 34 5.65 -0.01 -0.87
N THR A 35 5.87 -1.05 -0.07
CA THR A 35 5.79 -2.44 -0.52
C THR A 35 4.45 -3.02 -0.09
N VAL A 36 3.62 -3.37 -1.06
CA VAL A 36 2.35 -4.06 -0.85
C VAL A 36 2.57 -5.55 -1.03
N ILE A 37 2.16 -6.34 -0.04
CA ILE A 37 2.16 -7.80 -0.12
C ILE A 37 0.70 -8.24 -0.31
N ALA A 38 0.38 -8.78 -1.48
CA ALA A 38 -0.98 -9.15 -1.88
C ALA A 38 -1.09 -10.65 -2.17
N THR A 39 -2.24 -11.25 -1.89
CA THR A 39 -2.58 -12.61 -2.36
C THR A 39 -3.18 -12.55 -3.78
N ARG A 40 -3.44 -13.71 -4.39
CA ARG A 40 -4.06 -13.80 -5.72
C ARG A 40 -5.58 -13.68 -5.72
N GLU A 41 -6.16 -13.34 -4.58
CA GLU A 41 -7.60 -13.11 -4.47
C GLU A 41 -7.99 -11.87 -5.32
N PRO A 42 -8.91 -12.00 -6.30
CA PRO A 42 -9.25 -10.91 -7.22
C PRO A 42 -9.58 -9.58 -6.52
N MET A 43 -10.35 -9.62 -5.42
CA MET A 43 -10.72 -8.41 -4.68
C MET A 43 -9.51 -7.74 -4.01
N VAL A 44 -8.48 -8.50 -3.64
CA VAL A 44 -7.23 -7.95 -3.11
C VAL A 44 -6.45 -7.25 -4.21
N LEU A 45 -6.38 -7.85 -5.41
CA LEU A 45 -5.70 -7.27 -6.56
C LEU A 45 -6.37 -5.98 -7.05
N GLU A 46 -7.70 -5.94 -7.12
CA GLU A 46 -8.46 -4.70 -7.39
C GLU A 46 -8.14 -3.61 -6.35
N GLY A 47 -7.96 -4.03 -5.09
CA GLY A 47 -7.51 -3.16 -4.02
C GLY A 47 -6.11 -2.55 -4.25
N VAL A 48 -5.17 -3.33 -4.79
CA VAL A 48 -3.83 -2.85 -5.15
C VAL A 48 -3.93 -1.75 -6.21
N GLU A 49 -4.82 -1.89 -7.20
CA GLU A 49 -5.02 -0.86 -8.21
C GLU A 49 -5.55 0.46 -7.61
N LEU A 50 -6.47 0.36 -6.65
CA LEU A 50 -6.98 1.53 -5.93
C LEU A 50 -5.87 2.23 -5.13
N ILE A 51 -5.00 1.45 -4.45
CA ILE A 51 -3.82 1.98 -3.75
C ILE A 51 -2.90 2.70 -4.73
N ALA A 52 -2.61 2.09 -5.89
CA ALA A 52 -1.77 2.70 -6.91
C ALA A 52 -2.34 4.03 -7.43
N ALA A 53 -3.66 4.09 -7.68
CA ALA A 53 -4.33 5.31 -8.10
C ALA A 53 -4.28 6.41 -7.01
N ALA A 54 -4.51 6.03 -5.76
CA ALA A 54 -4.45 6.96 -4.63
C ALA A 54 -3.03 7.52 -4.42
N LEU A 55 -1.99 6.69 -4.52
CA LEU A 55 -0.60 7.12 -4.45
C LEU A 55 -0.24 8.11 -5.55
N ARG A 56 -0.56 7.80 -6.82
CA ARG A 56 -0.28 8.72 -7.94
C ARG A 56 -0.90 10.09 -7.75
N ARG A 57 -2.08 10.16 -7.12
CA ARG A 57 -2.80 11.41 -6.88
C ARG A 57 -2.32 12.16 -5.63
N ARG A 58 -2.16 11.47 -4.50
CA ARG A 58 -1.93 12.11 -3.18
C ARG A 58 -0.46 12.10 -2.76
N TYR A 59 0.29 11.10 -3.20
CA TYR A 59 1.67 10.85 -2.77
C TYR A 59 2.56 10.49 -3.98
N PRO A 60 2.69 11.37 -5.00
CA PRO A 60 3.38 11.05 -6.25
C PRO A 60 4.88 10.77 -6.07
N HIS A 61 5.44 11.11 -4.90
CA HIS A 61 6.83 10.82 -4.53
C HIS A 61 7.04 9.42 -3.94
N VAL A 62 5.97 8.67 -3.67
CA VAL A 62 6.05 7.31 -3.10
C VAL A 62 6.16 6.28 -4.22
N HIS A 63 7.21 5.48 -4.19
CA HIS A 63 7.41 4.36 -5.10
C HIS A 63 6.65 3.13 -4.61
N LEU A 64 5.72 2.63 -5.43
CA LEU A 64 4.97 1.40 -5.13
C LEU A 64 5.72 0.17 -5.65
N HIS A 65 5.92 -0.80 -4.77
CA HIS A 65 6.38 -2.15 -5.07
C HIS A 65 5.26 -3.13 -4.72
N VAL A 66 4.91 -4.04 -5.63
CA VAL A 66 3.87 -5.06 -5.39
C VAL A 66 4.54 -6.42 -5.37
N VAL A 67 4.33 -7.16 -4.29
CA VAL A 67 4.78 -8.53 -4.10
C VAL A 67 3.54 -9.41 -4.00
N GLU A 68 3.31 -10.20 -5.03
CA GLU A 68 2.22 -11.18 -5.05
C GLU A 68 2.66 -12.50 -4.40
N LEU A 69 1.88 -13.00 -3.46
CA LEU A 69 2.07 -14.31 -2.85
C LEU A 69 1.28 -15.38 -3.61
N PRO A 70 1.83 -16.60 -3.76
CA PRO A 70 1.20 -17.68 -4.54
C PRO A 70 0.09 -18.40 -3.74
N PHE A 71 -0.68 -17.66 -2.96
CA PHE A 71 -1.78 -18.18 -2.13
C PHE A 71 -3.05 -17.41 -2.46
N SER A 72 -4.19 -18.10 -2.37
CA SER A 72 -5.51 -17.48 -2.30
C SER A 72 -5.85 -17.26 -0.83
N ASP A 73 -6.62 -16.22 -0.53
CA ASP A 73 -7.12 -16.01 0.84
C ASP A 73 -8.01 -17.21 1.24
N ILE A 74 -7.90 -17.63 2.50
CA ILE A 74 -8.81 -18.65 3.05
C ILE A 74 -10.11 -17.91 3.37
N GLY A 75 -11.10 -18.04 2.47
CA GLY A 75 -12.46 -17.54 2.67
C GLY A 75 -13.26 -18.34 3.69
#